data_AF-A0A2T2T2G2-F1
#
_entry.id   AF-A0A2T2T2G2-F1
#
_cell.length_a   1.000
_cell.length_b   1.000
_cell.length_c   1.000
_cell.angle_alpha   90.00
_cell.angle_beta   90.00
_cell.angle_gamma   90.00
#
_symmetry.space_group_name_H-M   'P 1'
#
loop_
_entity.id
_entity.type
_entity.pdbx_description
1 polymer ?
#
loop_
_entity_poly.entity_id
_entity_poly.type
_entity_poly.pdbx_seq_one_letter_code
_entity_poly.pdbx_strand_id
1 'polypeptide(L)'
;MPGDDPSCSSLADLLGCDGFESGTPPNEIVEERETTVQFALPGAGAVPPADSIVEVPVALMNPDGNDVSVEVLYAEQASTTDPVDVGNVPTTTTISFSDPGTADTTLVQSFEIDVSDANISEGQKQAFFALQNLETEGTASLGASRQFNLSVGPKPIAEAQSDGPGATVTVLGTVSRAVGAYARFQDGSGPTGASGLVVRQTFGELSGDFQDDISNGDIRPGTQLLVTGTLSEFAGLLQVNNEDLSGYRIVSQGSPPDPQTVTLGTLADDGGEYISELVRVEGLTFPDASGTFNNDQSYTVEGPNGNTLTFRVQGTDETNVGGTSIPSGPFTYVGTVGIFSGEIQLIPMEPSDLSSSD
;
A
#
# COMPACT_ATOMS: atom_id res chain seq x y z
N MET A 1 26.08 -30.53 -63.15
CA MET A 1 26.91 -29.33 -63.42
C MET A 1 27.30 -29.33 -64.88
N PRO A 2 27.29 -28.19 -65.59
CA PRO A 2 26.51 -26.95 -65.45
C PRO A 2 25.38 -26.93 -66.50
N GLY A 3 24.29 -26.16 -66.42
CA GLY A 3 24.18 -24.74 -66.13
C GLY A 3 23.82 -24.05 -67.45
N ASP A 4 22.58 -23.58 -67.59
CA ASP A 4 22.13 -22.40 -68.35
C ASP A 4 20.59 -22.31 -68.32
N ASP A 5 20.09 -21.27 -67.65
CA ASP A 5 18.77 -20.63 -67.79
C ASP A 5 18.61 -20.15 -69.26
N PRO A 6 17.43 -20.04 -69.93
CA PRO A 6 16.21 -19.40 -69.39
C PRO A 6 14.87 -19.96 -69.91
N SER A 7 13.74 -19.61 -69.29
CA SER A 7 12.51 -19.23 -70.04
C SER A 7 11.36 -18.78 -69.14
N CYS A 8 11.11 -17.47 -69.20
CA CYS A 8 9.77 -16.92 -69.13
C CYS A 8 9.06 -17.23 -70.46
N SER A 9 7.92 -17.93 -70.42
CA SER A 9 6.89 -17.99 -71.47
C SER A 9 5.75 -18.84 -70.91
N SER A 10 4.58 -18.26 -70.64
CA SER A 10 3.53 -18.04 -71.64
C SER A 10 2.33 -17.44 -70.89
N LEU A 11 1.41 -16.65 -71.42
CA LEU A 11 0.96 -16.37 -72.78
C LEU A 11 0.22 -15.02 -72.71
N ALA A 12 0.49 -14.15 -73.67
CA ALA A 12 -0.25 -12.91 -73.90
C ALA A 12 -1.36 -13.13 -74.94
N ASP A 13 -2.28 -12.15 -75.00
CA ASP A 13 -3.25 -11.78 -76.05
C ASP A 13 -4.69 -11.78 -75.49
N LEU A 14 -5.53 -10.74 -75.58
CA LEU A 14 -5.57 -9.55 -76.44
C LEU A 14 -6.73 -8.63 -75.97
N LEU A 15 -6.66 -7.32 -76.29
CA LEU A 15 -7.71 -6.27 -76.21
C LEU A 15 -7.91 -5.65 -74.82
N GLY A 16 -7.85 -4.34 -74.60
CA GLY A 16 -7.70 -3.17 -75.47
C GLY A 16 -7.60 -1.94 -74.56
N CYS A 17 -6.81 -0.96 -74.97
CA CYS A 17 -6.68 0.31 -74.27
C CYS A 17 -7.81 1.25 -74.69
N ASP A 18 -8.62 1.70 -73.75
CA ASP A 18 -9.39 2.94 -73.82
C ASP A 18 -9.53 3.53 -72.41
N GLY A 19 -9.05 4.77 -72.29
CA GLY A 19 -8.66 5.37 -71.04
C GLY A 19 -9.80 5.80 -70.13
N PHE A 20 -9.49 5.87 -68.85
CA PHE A 20 -10.05 6.86 -67.94
C PHE A 20 -8.95 7.34 -67.00
N GLU A 21 -8.58 8.61 -67.16
CA GLU A 21 -8.08 9.42 -66.07
C GLU A 21 -9.15 9.44 -64.96
N SER A 22 -8.86 8.79 -63.84
CA SER A 22 -9.28 9.28 -62.53
C SER A 22 -8.24 8.81 -61.53
N GLY A 23 -7.17 9.61 -61.43
CA GLY A 23 -6.12 9.43 -60.43
C GLY A 23 -6.62 9.79 -59.04
N THR A 24 -7.39 8.90 -58.41
CA THR A 24 -7.63 8.96 -56.97
C THR A 24 -7.42 7.56 -56.40
N PRO A 25 -6.33 7.35 -55.62
CA PRO A 25 -6.18 6.12 -54.84
C PRO A 25 -7.37 5.98 -53.89
N PRO A 26 -7.75 4.74 -53.50
CA PRO A 26 -8.82 4.54 -52.53
C PRO A 26 -8.42 5.21 -51.22
N ASN A 27 -9.32 6.05 -50.69
CA ASN A 27 -9.24 6.75 -49.41
C ASN A 27 -8.37 5.99 -48.40
N GLU A 28 -7.12 6.42 -48.26
CA GLU A 28 -6.41 6.26 -47.01
C GLU A 28 -7.24 7.09 -46.04
N ILE A 29 -7.97 6.42 -45.14
CA ILE A 29 -8.49 7.07 -43.95
C ILE A 29 -7.24 7.42 -43.16
N VAL A 30 -6.67 8.59 -43.45
CA VAL A 30 -5.77 9.23 -42.50
C VAL A 30 -6.68 9.52 -41.33
N GLU A 31 -6.62 8.68 -40.28
CA GLU A 31 -7.20 9.09 -39.01
C GLU A 31 -6.51 10.41 -38.65
N GLU A 32 -7.25 11.52 -38.73
CA GLU A 32 -6.77 12.79 -38.21
C GLU A 32 -6.48 12.57 -36.73
N ARG A 33 -5.20 12.44 -36.40
CA ARG A 33 -4.77 12.27 -35.02
C ARG A 33 -4.83 13.61 -34.35
N GLU A 34 -5.63 13.69 -33.30
CA GLU A 34 -5.76 14.91 -32.52
C GLU A 34 -4.45 15.20 -31.78
N THR A 35 -3.99 16.45 -31.87
CA THR A 35 -2.93 16.98 -31.02
C THR A 35 -3.48 17.15 -29.62
N THR A 36 -2.91 16.47 -28.64
CA THR A 36 -3.44 16.47 -27.27
C THR A 36 -2.38 16.69 -26.21
N VAL A 37 -2.74 17.42 -25.15
CA VAL A 37 -1.94 17.58 -23.94
C VAL A 37 -2.61 16.83 -22.78
N GLN A 38 -1.88 15.96 -22.11
CA GLN A 38 -2.38 15.16 -20.99
C GLN A 38 -1.26 14.74 -20.04
N PHE A 39 -1.57 14.34 -18.82
CA PHE A 39 -0.57 13.66 -17.98
C PHE A 39 -0.19 12.31 -18.61
N ALA A 40 1.10 11.98 -18.58
CA ALA A 40 1.60 10.71 -19.11
C ALA A 40 1.28 9.53 -18.18
N LEU A 41 1.06 9.81 -16.90
CA LEU A 41 0.65 8.87 -15.87
C LEU A 41 -0.57 9.42 -15.13
N PRO A 42 -1.47 8.56 -14.61
CA PRO A 42 -2.63 9.02 -13.83
C PRO A 42 -2.26 9.48 -12.40
N GLY A 43 -1.05 9.19 -11.94
CA GLY A 43 -0.61 9.50 -10.59
C GLY A 43 0.73 8.88 -10.21
N ALA A 44 1.15 9.13 -8.98
CA ALA A 44 2.35 8.56 -8.35
C ALA A 44 2.16 8.44 -6.83
N GLY A 45 3.07 7.72 -6.16
CA GLY A 45 3.15 7.64 -4.70
C GLY A 45 4.56 7.96 -4.22
N ALA A 46 4.68 8.57 -3.05
CA ALA A 46 5.96 8.91 -2.43
C ALA A 46 5.90 8.81 -0.90
N VAL A 47 6.92 8.22 -0.27
CA VAL A 47 7.04 8.11 1.19
C VAL A 47 8.35 8.75 1.68
N PRO A 48 8.28 9.96 2.24
CA PRO A 48 9.45 10.63 2.81
C PRO A 48 10.04 9.93 4.05
N PRO A 49 11.36 10.07 4.28
CA PRO A 49 12.34 10.77 3.45
C PRO A 49 12.94 9.91 2.34
N ALA A 50 12.49 8.65 2.17
CA ALA A 50 13.02 7.76 1.15
C ALA A 50 12.77 8.33 -0.25
N ASP A 51 11.58 8.90 -0.44
CA ASP A 51 11.22 9.70 -1.60
C ASP A 51 11.22 11.18 -1.22
N SER A 52 11.89 12.02 -2.02
CA SER A 52 11.99 13.47 -1.78
C SER A 52 11.45 14.28 -2.94
N ILE A 53 11.67 13.85 -4.18
CA ILE A 53 11.20 14.52 -5.38
C ILE A 53 10.33 13.57 -6.20
N VAL A 54 9.17 14.06 -6.63
CA VAL A 54 8.26 13.36 -7.53
C VAL A 54 8.17 14.11 -8.84
N GLU A 55 8.44 13.42 -9.95
CA GLU A 55 8.22 13.98 -11.28
C GLU A 55 6.76 13.80 -11.71
N VAL A 56 6.14 14.88 -12.18
CA VAL A 56 4.80 14.85 -12.77
C VAL A 56 4.90 15.04 -14.28
N PRO A 57 4.84 13.95 -15.07
CA PRO A 57 5.05 14.03 -16.51
C PRO A 57 3.78 14.49 -17.23
N VAL A 58 3.91 15.57 -18.01
CA VAL A 58 2.91 16.09 -18.95
C VAL A 58 3.38 15.80 -20.37
N ALA A 59 2.52 15.16 -21.16
CA ALA A 59 2.78 14.73 -22.52
C ALA A 59 2.01 15.59 -23.53
N LEU A 60 2.68 16.04 -24.58
CA LEU A 60 2.09 16.52 -25.83
C LEU A 60 2.19 15.41 -26.88
N MET A 61 1.05 14.94 -27.36
CA MET A 61 0.94 13.88 -28.36
C MET A 61 0.57 14.46 -29.73
N ASN A 62 1.19 13.93 -30.78
CA ASN A 62 0.95 14.31 -32.18
C ASN A 62 1.06 15.83 -32.41
N PRO A 63 2.20 16.47 -32.07
CA PRO A 63 2.34 17.92 -32.21
C PRO A 63 2.09 18.38 -33.65
N ASP A 64 1.43 19.53 -33.79
CA ASP A 64 1.04 20.14 -35.06
C ASP A 64 2.00 21.27 -35.48
N GLY A 65 3.16 21.37 -34.81
CA GLY A 65 4.19 22.37 -35.07
C GLY A 65 3.96 23.72 -34.40
N ASN A 66 2.83 23.92 -33.71
CA ASN A 66 2.57 25.17 -32.99
C ASN A 66 3.01 25.07 -31.53
N ASP A 67 3.38 26.20 -30.94
CA ASP A 67 3.66 26.27 -29.51
C ASP A 67 2.40 25.92 -28.72
N VAL A 68 2.59 25.17 -27.63
CA VAL A 68 1.52 24.76 -26.73
C VAL A 68 1.95 25.04 -25.30
N SER A 69 1.10 25.69 -24.52
CA SER A 69 1.29 25.80 -23.08
C SER A 69 0.04 25.39 -22.31
N VAL A 70 0.23 24.84 -21.13
CA VAL A 70 -0.87 24.38 -20.25
C VAL A 70 -0.51 24.70 -18.81
N GLU A 71 -1.51 25.02 -17.99
CA GLU A 71 -1.32 25.13 -16.56
C GLU A 71 -1.61 23.80 -15.87
N VAL A 72 -0.72 23.44 -14.95
CA VAL A 72 -0.98 22.45 -13.91
C VAL A 72 -1.46 23.18 -12.66
N LEU A 73 -2.72 22.96 -12.29
CA LEU A 73 -3.34 23.47 -11.07
C LEU A 73 -3.16 22.48 -9.93
N TYR A 74 -2.59 22.90 -8.81
CA TYR A 74 -2.73 22.19 -7.53
C TYR A 74 -4.11 22.49 -6.95
N ALA A 75 -4.99 21.49 -6.93
CA ALA A 75 -6.36 21.60 -6.47
C ALA A 75 -6.42 21.47 -4.93
N GLU A 76 -6.01 22.52 -4.22
CA GLU A 76 -5.91 22.55 -2.75
C GLU A 76 -7.22 22.10 -2.08
N GLN A 77 -8.38 22.57 -2.56
CA GLN A 77 -9.69 22.20 -1.97
C GLN A 77 -10.09 20.74 -2.19
N ALA A 78 -9.49 20.06 -3.17
CA ALA A 78 -9.72 18.63 -3.40
C ALA A 78 -8.66 17.77 -2.69
N SER A 79 -7.56 18.37 -2.24
CA SER A 79 -6.41 17.69 -1.66
C SER A 79 -6.54 17.58 -0.15
N THR A 80 -5.95 16.53 0.42
CA THR A 80 -5.78 16.36 1.87
C THR A 80 -4.37 16.71 2.33
N THR A 81 -3.45 16.95 1.39
CA THR A 81 -2.13 17.54 1.66
C THR A 81 -2.23 19.02 1.99
N ASP A 82 -1.42 19.46 2.95
CA ASP A 82 -1.13 20.89 3.09
C ASP A 82 -0.14 21.33 2.01
N PRO A 83 -0.12 22.61 1.59
CA PRO A 83 0.87 23.09 0.61
C PRO A 83 2.32 22.79 0.99
N VAL A 84 2.64 22.75 2.28
CA VAL A 84 3.98 22.40 2.78
C VAL A 84 4.34 20.92 2.53
N ASP A 85 3.35 20.01 2.49
CA ASP A 85 3.58 18.58 2.22
C ASP A 85 4.03 18.31 0.78
N VAL A 86 3.82 19.30 -0.09
CA VAL A 86 4.18 19.25 -1.52
C VAL A 86 5.10 20.43 -1.88
N GLY A 87 5.95 20.86 -0.95
CA GLY A 87 7.05 21.78 -1.25
C GLY A 87 6.62 23.22 -1.53
N ASN A 88 5.42 23.59 -1.09
CA ASN A 88 4.76 24.86 -1.41
C ASN A 88 4.68 25.10 -2.92
N VAL A 89 4.36 24.07 -3.69
CA VAL A 89 4.09 24.22 -5.14
C VAL A 89 3.15 25.41 -5.37
N PRO A 90 3.45 26.28 -6.35
CA PRO A 90 2.54 27.34 -6.74
C PRO A 90 1.16 26.76 -7.06
N THR A 91 0.10 27.54 -6.82
CA THR A 91 -1.26 27.11 -7.17
C THR A 91 -1.37 26.72 -8.64
N THR A 92 -0.67 27.43 -9.53
CA THR A 92 -0.54 27.08 -10.94
C THR A 92 0.92 27.09 -11.39
N THR A 93 1.28 26.06 -12.16
CA THR A 93 2.59 25.94 -12.82
C THR A 93 2.37 25.78 -14.32
N THR A 94 2.99 26.63 -15.14
CA THR A 94 2.87 26.54 -16.60
C THR A 94 3.91 25.59 -17.18
N ILE A 95 3.46 24.68 -18.04
CA ILE A 95 4.30 23.80 -18.86
C ILE A 95 4.19 24.26 -20.31
N SER A 96 5.32 24.45 -20.99
CA SER A 96 5.36 25.03 -22.34
C SER A 96 6.19 24.18 -23.30
N PHE A 97 5.56 23.66 -24.34
CA PHE A 97 6.19 22.96 -25.46
C PHE A 97 6.42 23.96 -26.61
N SER A 98 7.67 24.41 -26.76
CA SER A 98 8.06 25.33 -27.84
C SER A 98 8.65 24.57 -29.03
N ASP A 99 8.27 24.97 -30.24
CA ASP A 99 8.68 24.35 -31.52
C ASP A 99 8.64 22.81 -31.48
N PRO A 100 7.47 22.20 -31.19
CA PRO A 100 7.39 20.76 -30.98
C PRO A 100 7.55 19.95 -32.29
N GLY A 101 7.65 20.63 -33.44
CA GLY A 101 7.66 20.05 -34.77
C GLY A 101 6.31 19.43 -35.15
N THR A 102 6.25 18.86 -36.36
CA THR A 102 5.07 18.15 -36.86
C THR A 102 5.43 16.67 -37.02
N ALA A 103 5.07 15.84 -36.04
CA ALA A 103 5.41 14.41 -36.10
C ALA A 103 4.45 13.55 -35.28
N ASP A 104 4.40 12.26 -35.61
CA ASP A 104 3.73 11.22 -34.81
C ASP A 104 4.63 10.88 -33.60
N THR A 105 4.83 11.87 -32.73
CA THR A 105 5.72 11.80 -31.58
C THR A 105 4.96 12.15 -30.31
N THR A 106 5.52 11.72 -29.18
CA THR A 106 5.12 12.18 -27.85
C THR A 106 6.29 12.93 -27.26
N LEU A 107 6.05 14.19 -26.90
CA LEU A 107 6.99 15.01 -26.15
C LEU A 107 6.55 15.03 -24.69
N VAL A 108 7.48 14.87 -23.76
CA VAL A 108 7.20 14.88 -22.33
C VAL A 108 7.99 15.99 -21.66
N GLN A 109 7.31 16.76 -20.82
CA GLN A 109 7.93 17.65 -19.84
C GLN A 109 7.44 17.29 -18.46
N SER A 110 8.33 17.41 -17.48
CA SER A 110 8.00 17.15 -16.07
C SER A 110 8.14 18.45 -15.28
N PHE A 111 7.29 18.61 -14.28
CA PHE A 111 7.62 19.48 -13.14
C PHE A 111 7.82 18.61 -11.90
N GLU A 112 8.64 19.12 -10.99
CA GLU A 112 9.03 18.40 -9.78
C GLU A 112 8.18 18.88 -8.60
N ILE A 113 7.75 17.93 -7.78
CA ILE A 113 7.12 18.17 -6.48
C ILE A 113 8.09 17.69 -5.40
N ASP A 114 8.46 18.59 -4.49
CA ASP A 114 9.25 18.25 -3.32
C ASP A 114 8.32 17.82 -2.18
N VAL A 115 8.46 16.57 -1.75
CA VAL A 115 7.71 15.98 -0.63
C VAL A 115 8.60 15.72 0.59
N SER A 116 9.86 16.14 0.56
CA SER A 116 10.85 15.80 1.60
C SER A 116 10.44 16.24 3.01
N ASP A 117 9.72 17.36 3.11
CA ASP A 117 9.23 17.94 4.36
C ASP A 117 7.80 17.51 4.72
N ALA A 118 7.20 16.57 3.97
CA ALA A 118 5.81 16.18 4.21
C ALA A 118 5.62 15.54 5.60
N ASN A 119 4.60 16.01 6.31
CA ASN A 119 4.23 15.44 7.58
C ASN A 119 3.36 14.20 7.38
N ILE A 120 4.00 13.03 7.50
CA ILE A 120 3.36 11.71 7.36
C ILE A 120 2.83 11.12 8.67
N SER A 121 2.88 11.85 9.78
CA SER A 121 2.47 11.33 11.10
C SER A 121 0.98 10.97 11.19
N GLU A 122 0.18 11.53 10.30
CA GLU A 122 -1.27 11.29 10.17
C GLU A 122 -1.60 10.20 9.13
N GLY A 123 -0.58 9.58 8.53
CA GLY A 123 -0.75 8.58 7.48
C GLY A 123 -0.66 9.16 6.06
N GLN A 124 -1.28 8.47 5.10
CA GLN A 124 -1.28 8.89 3.69
C GLN A 124 -2.17 10.12 3.47
N LYS A 125 -1.66 11.05 2.67
CA LYS A 125 -2.37 12.22 2.16
C LYS A 125 -2.44 12.18 0.63
N GLN A 126 -3.39 12.89 0.05
CA GLN A 126 -3.62 12.94 -1.40
C GLN A 126 -3.50 14.38 -1.90
N ALA A 127 -2.68 14.58 -2.92
CA ALA A 127 -2.54 15.84 -3.66
C ALA A 127 -3.10 15.67 -5.08
N PHE A 128 -4.05 16.52 -5.45
CA PHE A 128 -4.68 16.46 -6.77
C PHE A 128 -4.18 17.59 -7.67
N PHE A 129 -3.79 17.21 -8.88
CA PHE A 129 -3.37 18.13 -9.92
C PHE A 129 -4.27 18.02 -11.14
N ALA A 130 -4.56 19.14 -11.79
CA ALA A 130 -5.40 19.17 -12.99
C ALA A 130 -4.78 20.04 -14.08
N LEU A 131 -4.93 19.60 -15.34
CA LEU A 131 -4.60 20.42 -16.50
C LEU A 131 -5.72 21.40 -16.81
N GLN A 132 -5.37 22.68 -16.98
CA GLN A 132 -6.30 23.75 -17.34
C GLN A 132 -5.61 24.82 -18.18
N ASN A 133 -6.41 25.79 -18.67
CA ASN A 133 -5.92 26.97 -19.38
C ASN A 133 -4.91 26.62 -20.48
N LEU A 134 -5.26 25.65 -21.33
CA LEU A 134 -4.47 25.29 -22.51
C LEU A 134 -4.46 26.47 -23.49
N GLU A 135 -3.27 26.92 -23.86
CA GLU A 135 -3.04 27.97 -24.84
C GLU A 135 -2.23 27.42 -26.01
N THR A 136 -2.71 27.63 -27.23
CA THR A 136 -2.02 27.28 -28.47
C THR A 136 -2.55 28.13 -29.63
N GLU A 137 -1.73 28.36 -30.65
CA GLU A 137 -2.18 28.91 -31.94
C GLU A 137 -2.64 27.80 -32.91
N GLY A 138 -2.44 26.53 -32.54
CA GLY A 138 -2.73 25.34 -33.33
C GLY A 138 -4.06 24.66 -32.99
N THR A 139 -4.11 23.34 -33.18
CA THR A 139 -5.29 22.49 -32.94
C THR A 139 -5.22 21.70 -31.64
N ALA A 140 -4.21 21.95 -30.79
CA ALA A 140 -4.02 21.21 -29.55
C ALA A 140 -5.25 21.32 -28.61
N SER A 141 -5.60 20.20 -27.98
CA SER A 141 -6.68 20.11 -27.00
C SER A 141 -6.25 19.32 -25.76
N LEU A 142 -7.04 19.36 -24.68
CA LEU A 142 -6.75 18.52 -23.51
C LEU A 142 -7.19 17.07 -23.76
N GLY A 143 -6.27 16.13 -23.58
CA GLY A 143 -6.52 14.69 -23.72
C GLY A 143 -7.38 14.11 -22.59
N ALA A 144 -7.42 12.78 -22.48
CA ALA A 144 -8.28 12.09 -21.51
C ALA A 144 -7.72 12.17 -20.08
N SER A 145 -6.39 12.03 -19.93
CA SER A 145 -5.70 12.07 -18.63
C SER A 145 -5.45 13.51 -18.19
N ARG A 146 -6.49 14.19 -17.69
CA ARG A 146 -6.41 15.60 -17.24
C ARG A 146 -6.12 15.76 -15.76
N GLN A 147 -6.05 14.66 -15.02
CA GLN A 147 -5.84 14.64 -13.59
C GLN A 147 -4.64 13.78 -13.25
N PHE A 148 -3.89 14.20 -12.24
CA PHE A 148 -2.79 13.46 -11.65
C PHE A 148 -3.00 13.41 -10.15
N ASN A 149 -3.04 12.20 -9.59
CA ASN A 149 -3.17 11.99 -8.15
C ASN A 149 -1.81 11.61 -7.55
N LEU A 150 -1.35 12.37 -6.57
CA LEU A 150 -0.13 12.07 -5.83
C LEU A 150 -0.49 11.64 -4.41
N SER A 151 -0.17 10.39 -4.09
CA SER A 151 -0.24 9.90 -2.71
C SER A 151 1.06 10.18 -1.97
N VAL A 152 0.99 10.98 -0.91
CA VAL A 152 2.13 11.34 -0.05
C VAL A 152 2.01 10.64 1.29
N GLY A 153 3.00 9.83 1.64
CA GLY A 153 3.04 9.10 2.90
C GLY A 153 2.71 7.61 2.80
N PRO A 154 2.82 6.90 3.93
CA PRO A 154 2.76 5.44 4.01
C PRO A 154 1.40 4.91 3.60
N LYS A 155 1.37 3.77 2.90
CA LYS A 155 0.14 3.09 2.51
C LYS A 155 -0.66 2.66 3.76
N PRO A 156 -2.01 2.80 3.77
CA PRO A 156 -2.85 2.25 4.83
C PRO A 156 -2.70 0.72 4.96
N ILE A 157 -2.77 0.19 6.19
CA ILE A 157 -2.54 -1.24 6.44
C ILE A 157 -3.59 -2.12 5.73
N ALA A 158 -4.87 -1.74 5.72
CA ALA A 158 -5.92 -2.48 5.03
C ALA A 158 -5.67 -2.61 3.51
N GLU A 159 -5.14 -1.55 2.90
CA GLU A 159 -4.75 -1.57 1.48
C GLU A 159 -3.53 -2.45 1.27
N ALA A 160 -2.52 -2.36 2.14
CA ALA A 160 -1.35 -3.23 2.09
C ALA A 160 -1.73 -4.72 2.21
N GLN A 161 -2.65 -5.06 3.13
CA GLN A 161 -3.17 -6.41 3.26
C GLN A 161 -3.85 -6.91 1.97
N SER A 162 -4.57 -6.02 1.28
CA SER A 162 -5.25 -6.33 0.02
C SER A 162 -4.31 -6.57 -1.15
N ASP A 163 -3.08 -6.03 -1.11
CA ASP A 163 -2.04 -6.35 -2.11
C ASP A 163 -1.55 -7.81 -1.98
N GLY A 164 -1.61 -8.37 -0.76
CA GLY A 164 -1.31 -9.77 -0.47
C GLY A 164 0.20 -10.13 -0.45
N PRO A 165 0.52 -11.43 -0.32
CA PRO A 165 1.91 -11.90 -0.24
C PRO A 165 2.73 -11.59 -1.50
N GLY A 166 3.99 -11.19 -1.30
CA GLY A 166 4.93 -10.80 -2.36
C GLY A 166 4.89 -9.30 -2.69
N ALA A 167 3.91 -8.56 -2.20
CA ALA A 167 3.86 -7.11 -2.38
C ALA A 167 4.89 -6.40 -1.48
N THR A 168 5.66 -5.48 -2.03
CA THR A 168 6.50 -4.56 -1.25
C THR A 168 5.65 -3.37 -0.81
N VAL A 169 5.64 -3.11 0.50
CA VAL A 169 4.81 -2.07 1.11
C VAL A 169 5.64 -1.22 2.07
N THR A 170 5.24 0.04 2.19
CA THR A 170 5.67 0.92 3.29
C THR A 170 4.43 1.37 4.04
N VAL A 171 4.29 0.92 5.28
CA VAL A 171 3.12 1.15 6.14
C VAL A 171 3.52 1.85 7.43
N LEU A 172 2.61 2.64 8.00
CA LEU A 172 2.77 3.25 9.31
C LEU A 172 1.63 2.78 10.19
N GLY A 173 1.95 2.32 11.39
CA GLY A 173 0.92 2.05 12.39
C GLY A 173 1.44 2.25 13.80
N THR A 174 0.51 2.19 14.74
CA THR A 174 0.79 2.30 16.17
C THR A 174 0.93 0.91 16.76
N VAL A 175 2.05 0.63 17.41
CA VAL A 175 2.33 -0.64 18.06
C VAL A 175 1.28 -0.90 19.15
N SER A 176 0.59 -2.03 19.06
CA SER A 176 -0.36 -2.50 20.07
C SER A 176 0.33 -3.40 21.09
N ARG A 177 1.27 -4.25 20.65
CA ARG A 177 2.10 -5.13 21.49
C ARG A 177 3.48 -5.32 20.87
N ALA A 178 4.50 -5.44 21.71
CA ALA A 178 5.85 -5.78 21.28
C ALA A 178 6.57 -6.57 22.38
N VAL A 179 7.06 -7.76 22.04
CA VAL A 179 7.80 -8.66 22.94
C VAL A 179 8.80 -9.46 22.12
N GLY A 180 10.04 -9.54 22.62
CA GLY A 180 11.11 -10.31 21.99
C GLY A 180 11.36 -9.89 20.54
N ALA A 181 11.07 -10.79 19.60
CA ALA A 181 11.29 -10.63 18.17
C ALA A 181 10.05 -10.18 17.39
N TYR A 182 8.96 -9.81 18.07
CA TYR A 182 7.67 -9.53 17.43
C TYR A 182 7.14 -8.16 17.85
N ALA A 183 6.64 -7.41 16.88
CA ALA A 183 5.77 -6.27 17.12
C ALA A 183 4.49 -6.41 16.31
N ARG A 184 3.35 -6.21 16.97
CA ARG A 184 2.04 -6.06 16.35
C ARG A 184 1.68 -4.59 16.38
N PHE A 185 1.26 -4.07 15.24
CA PHE A 185 0.95 -2.67 15.06
C PHE A 185 -0.25 -2.53 14.14
N GLN A 186 -1.00 -1.45 14.32
CA GLN A 186 -2.27 -1.24 13.62
C GLN A 186 -2.49 0.23 13.30
N ASP A 187 -3.30 0.48 12.28
CA ASP A 187 -3.84 1.80 11.96
C ASP A 187 -5.38 1.74 11.96
N GLY A 188 -6.04 2.84 11.57
CA GLY A 188 -7.51 2.94 11.53
C GLY A 188 -8.16 2.60 10.19
N SER A 189 -7.46 1.92 9.28
CA SER A 189 -7.87 1.84 7.87
C SER A 189 -8.89 0.73 7.53
N GLY A 190 -9.10 -0.26 8.41
CA GLY A 190 -9.95 -1.40 8.09
C GLY A 190 -11.42 -1.25 8.47
N PRO A 191 -12.23 -2.28 8.12
CA PRO A 191 -13.69 -2.25 8.25
C PRO A 191 -14.18 -2.20 9.70
N THR A 192 -13.36 -2.68 10.64
CA THR A 192 -13.62 -2.64 12.09
C THR A 192 -13.27 -1.28 12.71
N GLY A 193 -12.68 -0.38 11.92
CA GLY A 193 -12.01 0.82 12.42
C GLY A 193 -10.57 0.57 12.84
N ALA A 194 -10.03 -0.63 12.58
CA ALA A 194 -8.61 -0.95 12.71
C ALA A 194 -8.13 -1.85 11.57
N SER A 195 -6.82 -1.96 11.38
CA SER A 195 -6.16 -3.02 10.60
C SER A 195 -4.78 -3.28 11.13
N GLY A 196 -4.44 -4.55 11.36
CA GLY A 196 -3.19 -4.96 12.01
C GLY A 196 -2.19 -5.65 11.07
N LEU A 197 -0.90 -5.45 11.34
CA LEU A 197 0.19 -6.23 10.77
C LEU A 197 1.16 -6.68 11.85
N VAL A 198 1.97 -7.68 11.51
CA VAL A 198 3.03 -8.22 12.38
C VAL A 198 4.37 -8.02 11.71
N VAL A 199 5.35 -7.51 12.46
CA VAL A 199 6.77 -7.66 12.13
C VAL A 199 7.33 -8.77 12.99
N ARG A 200 7.96 -9.76 12.35
CA ARG A 200 8.64 -10.88 13.00
C ARG A 200 10.12 -10.87 12.61
N GLN A 201 11.03 -10.74 13.56
CA GLN A 201 12.48 -10.60 13.34
C GLN A 201 13.28 -11.58 14.21
N THR A 202 13.17 -12.88 13.96
CA THR A 202 13.94 -13.90 14.71
C THR A 202 15.34 -14.13 14.15
N PHE A 203 15.57 -13.72 12.91
CA PHE A 203 16.86 -13.71 12.22
C PHE A 203 16.82 -12.67 11.10
N GLY A 204 17.97 -12.40 10.48
CA GLY A 204 18.11 -11.43 9.40
C GLY A 204 19.07 -10.30 9.79
N GLU A 205 19.34 -9.41 8.82
CA GLU A 205 20.27 -8.30 9.04
C GLU A 205 19.77 -7.33 10.13
N LEU A 206 18.46 -7.06 10.15
CA LEU A 206 17.83 -6.12 11.07
C LEU A 206 17.37 -6.74 12.40
N SER A 207 17.54 -8.06 12.59
CA SER A 207 16.91 -8.73 13.74
C SER A 207 17.51 -8.34 15.08
N GLY A 208 18.82 -8.07 15.12
CA GLY A 208 19.49 -7.61 16.34
C GLY A 208 18.97 -6.25 16.78
N ASP A 209 19.06 -5.26 15.88
CA ASP A 209 18.60 -3.89 16.14
C ASP A 209 17.12 -3.84 16.52
N PHE A 210 16.26 -4.59 15.81
CA PHE A 210 14.83 -4.61 16.09
C PHE A 210 14.49 -5.21 17.47
N GLN A 211 15.15 -6.31 17.85
CA GLN A 211 14.98 -6.92 19.18
C GLN A 211 15.55 -6.02 20.28
N ASP A 212 16.69 -5.36 20.03
CA ASP A 212 17.29 -4.42 20.96
C ASP A 212 16.34 -3.23 21.21
N ASP A 213 15.75 -2.64 20.17
CA ASP A 213 14.77 -1.56 20.29
C ASP A 213 13.51 -1.98 21.08
N ILE A 214 13.04 -3.23 20.94
CA ILE A 214 11.95 -3.75 21.79
C ILE A 214 12.44 -3.89 23.23
N SER A 215 13.61 -4.48 23.46
CA SER A 215 14.14 -4.76 24.80
C SER A 215 14.47 -3.48 25.59
N ASN A 216 14.90 -2.42 24.90
CA ASN A 216 15.18 -1.10 25.45
C ASN A 216 13.90 -0.27 25.67
N GLY A 217 12.77 -0.71 25.10
CA GLY A 217 11.48 -0.04 25.19
C GLY A 217 11.32 1.13 24.23
N ASP A 218 12.13 1.20 23.17
CA ASP A 218 11.99 2.16 22.07
C ASP A 218 10.84 1.75 21.15
N ILE A 219 10.68 0.44 20.90
CA ILE A 219 9.47 -0.17 20.34
C ILE A 219 8.65 -0.77 21.48
N ARG A 220 7.52 -0.12 21.80
CA ARG A 220 6.60 -0.52 22.85
C ARG A 220 5.17 -0.12 22.47
N PRO A 221 4.12 -0.55 23.21
CA PRO A 221 2.77 -0.09 22.95
C PRO A 221 2.68 1.44 22.85
N GLY A 222 2.08 1.94 21.77
CA GLY A 222 1.99 3.36 21.44
C GLY A 222 3.11 3.92 20.57
N THR A 223 4.18 3.18 20.29
CA THR A 223 5.20 3.60 19.32
C THR A 223 4.58 3.68 17.92
N GLN A 224 4.75 4.80 17.21
CA GLN A 224 4.44 4.89 15.79
C GLN A 224 5.62 4.34 14.99
N LEU A 225 5.39 3.23 14.29
CA LEU A 225 6.41 2.47 13.59
C LEU A 225 6.14 2.51 12.08
N LEU A 226 7.07 3.09 11.33
CA LEU A 226 7.10 3.00 9.87
C LEU A 226 7.85 1.74 9.48
N VAL A 227 7.24 0.87 8.69
CA VAL A 227 7.79 -0.43 8.28
C VAL A 227 7.79 -0.50 6.76
N THR A 228 8.96 -0.80 6.18
CA THR A 228 9.12 -1.09 4.75
C THR A 228 9.59 -2.52 4.58
N GLY A 229 8.87 -3.29 3.77
CA GLY A 229 9.23 -4.68 3.53
C GLY A 229 8.31 -5.37 2.53
N THR A 230 8.59 -6.64 2.28
CA THR A 230 7.74 -7.51 1.48
C THR A 230 6.75 -8.23 2.40
N LEU A 231 5.49 -8.28 2.01
CA LEU A 231 4.50 -9.07 2.73
C LEU A 231 4.71 -10.56 2.46
N SER A 232 4.71 -11.37 3.50
CA SER A 232 4.74 -12.82 3.41
C SER A 232 3.68 -13.46 4.28
N GLU A 233 3.30 -14.68 3.95
CA GLU A 233 2.32 -15.44 4.71
C GLU A 233 2.99 -16.61 5.42
N PHE A 234 2.69 -16.76 6.71
CA PHE A 234 3.05 -17.94 7.47
C PHE A 234 1.83 -18.51 8.17
N ALA A 235 1.43 -19.73 7.77
CA ALA A 235 0.28 -20.42 8.34
C ALA A 235 -1.02 -19.58 8.32
N GLY A 236 -1.24 -18.81 7.26
CA GLY A 236 -2.41 -17.93 7.10
C GLY A 236 -2.25 -16.53 7.73
N LEU A 237 -1.17 -16.26 8.46
CA LEU A 237 -0.89 -14.92 8.99
C LEU A 237 -0.04 -14.13 7.98
N LEU A 238 -0.61 -13.03 7.48
CA LEU A 238 0.11 -12.05 6.68
C LEU A 238 0.98 -11.16 7.58
N GLN A 239 2.26 -11.02 7.25
CA GLN A 239 3.26 -10.37 8.10
C GLN A 239 4.47 -9.89 7.27
N VAL A 240 5.36 -9.13 7.90
CA VAL A 240 6.72 -8.86 7.38
C VAL A 240 7.70 -9.71 8.19
N ASN A 241 8.36 -10.67 7.54
CA ASN A 241 9.08 -11.75 8.24
C ASN A 241 10.57 -11.78 7.90
N ASN A 242 11.43 -11.64 8.92
CA ASN A 242 12.88 -11.74 8.84
C ASN A 242 13.46 -10.91 7.68
N GLU A 243 14.04 -11.59 6.67
CA GLU A 243 14.65 -10.99 5.48
C GLU A 243 13.67 -10.19 4.61
N ASP A 244 12.35 -10.38 4.78
CA ASP A 244 11.36 -9.57 4.10
C ASP A 244 11.29 -8.13 4.66
N LEU A 245 11.83 -7.88 5.85
CA LEU A 245 11.96 -6.53 6.40
C LEU A 245 13.13 -5.82 5.72
N SER A 246 12.81 -4.80 4.91
CA SER A 246 13.83 -3.97 4.25
C SER A 246 14.28 -2.80 5.13
N GLY A 247 13.41 -2.34 6.03
CA GLY A 247 13.74 -1.28 6.98
C GLY A 247 12.57 -0.95 7.90
N TYR A 248 12.88 -0.35 9.04
CA TYR A 248 11.88 0.24 9.92
C TYR A 248 12.40 1.54 10.52
N ARG A 249 11.48 2.40 10.96
CA ARG A 249 11.80 3.66 11.61
C ARG A 249 10.79 3.98 12.69
N ILE A 250 11.30 4.30 13.88
CA ILE A 250 10.50 4.86 14.97
C ILE A 250 10.21 6.32 14.62
N VAL A 251 8.92 6.66 14.44
CA VAL A 251 8.48 8.01 14.05
C VAL A 251 8.24 8.86 15.29
N SER A 252 7.49 8.31 16.25
CA SER A 252 7.14 9.00 17.49
C SER A 252 6.70 8.00 18.56
N GLN A 253 6.50 8.48 19.79
CA GLN A 253 5.85 7.73 20.86
C GLN A 253 4.53 8.41 21.21
N GLY A 254 3.44 7.64 21.17
CA GLY A 254 2.11 8.06 21.57
C GLY A 254 1.48 7.12 22.60
N SER A 255 0.15 7.13 22.66
CA SER A 255 -0.63 6.17 23.42
C SER A 255 -0.88 4.92 22.58
N PRO A 256 -0.98 3.73 23.19
CA PRO A 256 -1.38 2.53 22.46
C PRO A 256 -2.79 2.68 21.88
N PRO A 257 -3.13 1.93 20.81
CA PRO A 257 -4.49 1.90 20.28
C PRO A 257 -5.49 1.45 21.34
N ASP A 258 -6.71 2.01 21.30
CA ASP A 258 -7.79 1.53 22.14
C ASP A 258 -8.23 0.13 21.70
N PRO A 259 -8.45 -0.82 22.64
CA PRO A 259 -8.85 -2.17 22.30
C PRO A 259 -10.33 -2.22 21.86
N GLN A 260 -10.62 -3.01 20.84
CA GLN A 260 -11.98 -3.22 20.35
C GLN A 260 -12.72 -4.24 21.21
N THR A 261 -13.86 -3.85 21.79
CA THR A 261 -14.65 -4.78 22.62
C THR A 261 -15.43 -5.75 21.75
N VAL A 262 -15.11 -7.04 21.83
CA VAL A 262 -15.71 -8.11 21.02
C VAL A 262 -16.06 -9.31 21.88
N THR A 263 -16.83 -10.25 21.32
CA THR A 263 -17.14 -11.54 21.97
C THR A 263 -16.42 -12.68 21.27
N LEU A 264 -16.27 -13.83 21.95
CA LEU A 264 -15.76 -15.04 21.27
C LEU A 264 -16.66 -15.50 20.12
N GLY A 265 -17.97 -15.23 20.17
CA GLY A 265 -18.86 -15.54 19.05
C GLY A 265 -18.50 -14.71 17.81
N THR A 266 -18.32 -13.41 17.99
CA THR A 266 -17.86 -12.50 16.92
C THR A 266 -16.53 -12.95 16.33
N LEU A 267 -15.56 -13.35 17.16
CA LEU A 267 -14.27 -13.83 16.66
C LEU A 267 -14.36 -15.20 15.96
N ALA A 268 -15.34 -16.04 16.32
CA ALA A 268 -15.56 -17.31 15.64
C ALA A 268 -16.18 -17.13 14.25
N ASP A 269 -17.10 -16.17 14.11
CA ASP A 269 -17.81 -15.91 12.85
C ASP A 269 -16.99 -15.01 11.90
N ASP A 270 -16.40 -13.93 12.43
CA ASP A 270 -15.77 -12.84 11.67
C ASP A 270 -14.31 -12.58 12.10
N GLY A 271 -13.65 -13.52 12.78
CA GLY A 271 -12.31 -13.31 13.35
C GLY A 271 -11.21 -12.95 12.34
N GLY A 272 -11.44 -13.23 11.05
CA GLY A 272 -10.55 -12.79 9.97
C GLY A 272 -10.41 -11.27 9.88
N GLU A 273 -11.46 -10.52 10.22
CA GLU A 273 -11.45 -9.05 10.23
C GLU A 273 -10.62 -8.46 11.38
N TYR A 274 -10.27 -9.26 12.39
CA TYR A 274 -9.57 -8.79 13.60
C TYR A 274 -8.11 -9.27 13.66
N ILE A 275 -7.60 -9.94 12.62
CA ILE A 275 -6.25 -10.52 12.64
C ILE A 275 -5.21 -9.42 12.91
N SER A 276 -4.38 -9.65 13.93
CA SER A 276 -3.35 -8.75 14.45
C SER A 276 -3.85 -7.46 15.11
N GLU A 277 -5.16 -7.30 15.27
CA GLU A 277 -5.75 -6.15 15.96
C GLU A 277 -5.85 -6.38 17.46
N LEU A 278 -5.79 -5.29 18.22
CA LEU A 278 -5.99 -5.29 19.66
C LEU A 278 -7.48 -5.37 20.01
N VAL A 279 -7.87 -6.42 20.70
CA VAL A 279 -9.25 -6.68 21.13
C VAL A 279 -9.36 -6.78 22.65
N ARG A 280 -10.56 -6.50 23.17
CA ARG A 280 -10.98 -6.73 24.55
C ARG A 280 -12.11 -7.75 24.56
N VAL A 281 -11.95 -8.85 25.30
CA VAL A 281 -12.97 -9.88 25.48
C VAL A 281 -13.16 -10.15 26.96
N GLU A 282 -14.39 -9.98 27.44
CA GLU A 282 -14.71 -10.01 28.87
C GLU A 282 -15.31 -11.35 29.31
N GLY A 283 -15.10 -11.70 30.58
CA GLY A 283 -15.73 -12.85 31.21
C GLY A 283 -15.25 -14.19 30.68
N LEU A 284 -14.01 -14.25 30.20
CA LEU A 284 -13.38 -15.48 29.75
C LEU A 284 -13.03 -16.38 30.93
N THR A 285 -13.08 -17.70 30.71
CA THR A 285 -12.68 -18.71 31.69
C THR A 285 -11.88 -19.82 31.02
N PHE A 286 -11.00 -20.47 31.77
CA PHE A 286 -10.37 -21.72 31.35
C PHE A 286 -11.13 -22.89 31.98
N PRO A 287 -11.85 -23.73 31.21
CA PRO A 287 -12.63 -24.85 31.76
C PRO A 287 -11.80 -25.80 32.63
N ASP A 288 -10.53 -26.00 32.26
CA ASP A 288 -9.57 -26.85 32.96
C ASP A 288 -8.47 -26.03 33.66
N ALA A 289 -8.81 -24.89 34.26
CA ALA A 289 -7.88 -23.97 34.92
C ALA A 289 -7.01 -24.67 35.99
N SER A 290 -5.73 -24.89 35.70
CA SER A 290 -4.77 -25.36 36.71
C SER A 290 -3.32 -25.06 36.32
N GLY A 291 -2.49 -24.82 37.34
CA GLY A 291 -1.04 -24.65 37.16
C GLY A 291 -0.65 -23.35 36.47
N THR A 292 0.35 -23.45 35.59
CA THR A 292 0.93 -22.33 34.85
C THR A 292 0.83 -22.55 33.36
N PHE A 293 0.81 -21.46 32.58
CA PHE A 293 0.94 -21.54 31.14
C PHE A 293 2.29 -22.13 30.74
N ASN A 294 2.30 -22.94 29.68
CA ASN A 294 3.51 -23.40 29.00
C ASN A 294 3.64 -22.65 27.67
N ASN A 295 4.86 -22.31 27.28
CA ASN A 295 5.13 -21.80 25.94
C ASN A 295 4.84 -22.87 24.88
N ASP A 296 4.55 -22.42 23.67
CA ASP A 296 4.23 -23.26 22.50
C ASP A 296 3.01 -24.18 22.70
N GLN A 297 2.11 -23.81 23.62
CA GLN A 297 0.95 -24.60 24.01
C GLN A 297 -0.35 -23.85 23.71
N SER A 298 -1.34 -24.59 23.21
CA SER A 298 -2.72 -24.11 23.03
C SER A 298 -3.60 -24.54 24.19
N TYR A 299 -4.48 -23.63 24.62
CA TYR A 299 -5.50 -23.83 25.64
C TYR A 299 -6.87 -23.52 25.06
N THR A 300 -7.92 -24.12 25.60
CA THR A 300 -9.30 -23.74 25.28
C THR A 300 -9.75 -22.66 26.26
N VAL A 301 -10.23 -21.54 25.75
CA VAL A 301 -10.93 -20.53 26.55
C VAL A 301 -12.42 -20.55 26.23
N GLU A 302 -13.26 -20.35 27.24
CA GLU A 302 -14.72 -20.31 27.13
C GLU A 302 -15.24 -18.94 27.56
N GLY A 303 -16.11 -18.35 26.74
CA GLY A 303 -16.79 -17.09 27.03
C GLY A 303 -18.13 -17.29 27.74
N PRO A 304 -18.78 -16.21 28.22
CA PRO A 304 -19.99 -16.29 29.04
C PRO A 304 -21.19 -17.02 28.39
N ASN A 305 -21.20 -17.10 27.05
CA ASN A 305 -22.26 -17.72 26.27
C ASN A 305 -21.94 -19.18 25.86
N GLY A 306 -20.84 -19.76 26.36
CA GLY A 306 -20.40 -21.12 26.05
C GLY A 306 -19.63 -21.27 24.72
N ASN A 307 -19.40 -20.17 23.99
CA ASN A 307 -18.52 -20.17 22.82
C ASN A 307 -17.08 -20.37 23.28
N THR A 308 -16.32 -21.15 22.51
CA THR A 308 -14.91 -21.43 22.80
C THR A 308 -14.01 -20.92 21.68
N LEU A 309 -12.77 -20.61 22.03
CA LEU A 309 -11.73 -20.24 21.08
C LEU A 309 -10.37 -20.79 21.56
N THR A 310 -9.42 -20.92 20.64
CA THR A 310 -8.04 -21.25 20.98
C THR A 310 -7.36 -20.05 21.62
N PHE A 311 -6.72 -20.27 22.77
CA PHE A 311 -5.82 -19.33 23.43
C PHE A 311 -4.39 -19.87 23.31
N ARG A 312 -3.56 -19.19 22.52
CA ARG A 312 -2.26 -19.72 22.09
C ARG A 312 -1.12 -18.98 22.77
N VAL A 313 -0.46 -19.65 23.72
CA VAL A 313 0.77 -19.13 24.32
C VAL A 313 1.93 -19.49 23.38
N GLN A 314 2.55 -18.46 22.81
CA GLN A 314 3.64 -18.60 21.84
C GLN A 314 4.97 -18.96 22.52
N GLY A 315 6.04 -19.05 21.72
CA GLY A 315 7.40 -19.22 22.23
C GLY A 315 7.91 -17.98 22.97
N THR A 316 9.03 -18.14 23.68
CA THR A 316 9.66 -17.06 24.48
C THR A 316 10.05 -15.83 23.68
N ASP A 317 10.16 -15.96 22.36
CA ASP A 317 10.52 -14.86 21.47
C ASP A 317 9.30 -13.97 21.14
N GLU A 318 8.07 -14.35 21.50
CA GLU A 318 6.84 -13.60 21.19
C GLU A 318 5.98 -13.30 22.45
N THR A 319 6.20 -14.00 23.57
CA THR A 319 5.36 -13.84 24.77
C THR A 319 6.11 -14.00 26.08
N ASN A 320 5.67 -13.26 27.09
CA ASN A 320 6.09 -13.35 28.49
C ASN A 320 5.07 -14.11 29.37
N VAL A 321 4.04 -14.72 28.75
CA VAL A 321 2.93 -15.38 29.47
C VAL A 321 3.32 -16.77 29.97
N GLY A 322 4.24 -17.45 29.31
CA GLY A 322 4.76 -18.74 29.76
C GLY A 322 5.30 -18.70 31.18
N GLY A 323 4.94 -19.68 31.99
CA GLY A 323 5.31 -19.79 33.40
C GLY A 323 4.43 -18.97 34.35
N THR A 324 3.53 -18.11 33.85
CA THR A 324 2.56 -17.41 34.71
C THR A 324 1.37 -18.30 35.07
N SER A 325 0.70 -18.01 36.19
CA SER A 325 -0.44 -18.80 36.66
C SER A 325 -1.66 -18.65 35.74
N ILE A 326 -2.33 -19.77 35.45
CA ILE A 326 -3.60 -19.74 34.72
C ILE A 326 -4.69 -19.16 35.63
N PRO A 327 -5.48 -18.16 35.18
CA PRO A 327 -6.60 -17.63 35.95
C PRO A 327 -7.57 -18.74 36.40
N SER A 328 -7.89 -18.78 37.68
CA SER A 328 -8.82 -19.76 38.27
C SER A 328 -10.28 -19.33 38.25
N GLY A 329 -10.56 -18.09 37.81
CA GLY A 329 -11.89 -17.51 37.69
C GLY A 329 -12.02 -16.66 36.44
N PRO A 330 -13.17 -16.00 36.25
CA PRO A 330 -13.41 -15.12 35.10
C PRO A 330 -12.35 -14.02 34.98
N PHE A 331 -11.88 -13.79 33.76
CA PHE A 331 -10.90 -12.77 33.43
C PHE A 331 -11.31 -11.99 32.18
N THR A 332 -10.74 -10.81 32.02
CA THR A 332 -10.80 -10.00 30.81
C THR A 332 -9.49 -10.14 30.05
N TYR A 333 -9.61 -10.50 28.77
CA TYR A 333 -8.51 -10.52 27.83
C TYR A 333 -8.41 -9.17 27.12
N VAL A 334 -7.22 -8.56 27.11
CA VAL A 334 -6.88 -7.43 26.24
C VAL A 334 -5.59 -7.77 25.51
N GLY A 335 -5.69 -8.22 24.27
CA GLY A 335 -4.53 -8.68 23.50
C GLY A 335 -4.89 -8.83 22.03
N THR A 336 -4.04 -9.51 21.27
CA THR A 336 -4.21 -9.58 19.81
C THR A 336 -4.91 -10.84 19.33
N VAL A 337 -5.54 -10.78 18.17
CA VAL A 337 -6.07 -11.97 17.47
C VAL A 337 -5.03 -12.46 16.46
N GLY A 338 -4.92 -13.77 16.33
CA GLY A 338 -4.06 -14.42 15.34
C GLY A 338 -4.81 -15.48 14.57
N ILE A 339 -4.13 -16.01 13.56
CA ILE A 339 -4.60 -17.14 12.77
C ILE A 339 -3.45 -18.14 12.62
N PHE A 340 -3.77 -19.43 12.67
CA PHE A 340 -2.81 -20.47 12.37
C PHE A 340 -3.50 -21.62 11.64
N SER A 341 -3.08 -21.88 10.40
CA SER A 341 -3.63 -22.94 9.55
C SER A 341 -5.16 -22.86 9.40
N GLY A 342 -5.70 -21.64 9.33
CA GLY A 342 -7.12 -21.36 9.17
C GLY A 342 -7.92 -21.25 10.47
N GLU A 343 -7.31 -21.50 11.64
CA GLU A 343 -7.99 -21.36 12.93
C GLU A 343 -7.70 -20.01 13.58
N ILE A 344 -8.75 -19.29 14.00
CA ILE A 344 -8.65 -18.04 14.76
C ILE A 344 -8.25 -18.34 16.21
N GLN A 345 -7.34 -17.54 16.75
CA GLN A 345 -6.75 -17.74 18.08
C GLN A 345 -6.54 -16.40 18.80
N LEU A 346 -6.64 -16.40 20.13
CA LEU A 346 -6.14 -15.30 20.96
C LEU A 346 -4.63 -15.47 21.17
N ILE A 347 -3.86 -14.42 20.91
CA ILE A 347 -2.39 -14.38 21.05
C ILE A 347 -2.00 -13.42 22.19
N PRO A 348 -1.93 -13.91 23.44
CA PRO A 348 -1.41 -13.13 24.57
C PRO A 348 0.11 -12.95 24.46
N MET A 349 0.58 -11.72 24.66
CA MET A 349 2.01 -11.39 24.63
C MET A 349 2.54 -11.04 26.02
N GLU A 350 1.70 -10.42 26.84
CA GLU A 350 2.07 -10.01 28.19
C GLU A 350 1.12 -10.59 29.25
N PRO A 351 1.58 -10.86 30.48
CA PRO A 351 0.69 -11.29 31.56
C PRO A 351 -0.43 -10.28 31.84
N SER A 352 -0.19 -8.98 31.59
CA SER A 352 -1.19 -7.92 31.70
C SER A 352 -2.33 -8.01 30.69
N ASP A 353 -2.19 -8.84 29.65
CA ASP A 353 -3.28 -9.12 28.71
C ASP A 353 -4.41 -9.91 29.39
N LEU A 354 -4.17 -10.46 30.59
CA LEU A 354 -5.15 -11.18 31.39
C LEU A 354 -5.34 -10.44 32.72
N SER A 355 -6.49 -9.79 32.88
CA SER A 355 -6.84 -9.09 34.12
C SER A 355 -8.08 -9.73 34.74
N SER A 356 -8.18 -9.75 36.07
CA SER A 356 -9.42 -10.18 36.73
C SER A 356 -10.58 -9.33 36.26
N SER A 357 -11.72 -9.95 35.92
CA SER A 357 -12.92 -9.19 35.62
C SER A 357 -13.40 -8.48 36.90
N ASP A 358 -13.59 -7.16 36.82
CA ASP A 358 -14.30 -6.37 37.84
C ASP A 358 -15.80 -6.74 37.90
#